data_AF-A0A2S7T0P0-F1
#
_entry.id   AF-A0A2S7T0P0-F1
#
_cell.length_a   1.000
_cell.length_b   1.000
_cell.length_c   1.000
_cell.angle_alpha   90.00
_cell.angle_beta   90.00
_cell.angle_gamma   90.00
#
_symmetry.space_group_name_H-M   'P 1'
#
loop_
_entity.id
_entity.type
_entity.pdbx_description
1 polymer ?
#
loop_
_entity_poly.entity_id
_entity_poly.type
_entity_poly.pdbx_seq_one_letter_code
_entity_poly.pdbx_strand_id
1 'polypeptide(L)'
;MSQKKLAENPKVSAQVISEFINVTRRQIALSKADILIYCSDLLRDCECIPVSWETLNKAASLIQKYNFQIFDAIILAAALEGNCTLLYSEDMQHGLKIDSLTIINPFWAT
;
A
#
# COMPACT_ATOMS: atom_id res chain seq x y z
N MET A 1 1.55 -17.90 -7.36
CA MET A 1 1.35 -16.91 -6.28
C MET A 1 2.04 -17.45 -5.04
N SER A 2 3.23 -16.97 -4.72
CA SER A 2 3.98 -17.38 -3.53
C SER A 2 3.22 -16.92 -2.28
N GLN A 3 2.73 -17.88 -1.49
CA GLN A 3 2.10 -17.62 -0.19
C GLN A 3 3.20 -17.28 0.82
N LYS A 4 3.59 -16.00 0.88
CA LYS A 4 4.42 -15.50 1.97
C LYS A 4 3.50 -15.15 3.14
N LYS A 5 3.89 -15.57 4.35
CA LYS A 5 3.18 -15.19 5.60
C LYS A 5 3.02 -13.67 5.64
N LEU A 6 1.77 -13.22 5.69
CA LEU A 6 1.46 -11.83 6.06
C LEU A 6 1.98 -11.59 7.50
N ALA A 7 2.44 -10.37 7.77
CA ALA A 7 2.90 -9.98 9.10
C ALA A 7 1.78 -10.16 10.14
N GLU A 8 2.14 -10.28 11.42
CA GLU A 8 1.17 -10.24 12.51
C GLU A 8 0.52 -8.83 12.50
N ASN A 9 -0.76 -8.75 12.10
CA ASN A 9 -1.53 -7.52 11.84
C ASN A 9 -1.10 -6.72 10.58
N PRO A 10 -1.37 -7.21 9.36
CA PRO A 10 -1.04 -6.50 8.14
C PRO A 10 -1.86 -5.21 8.02
N LYS A 11 -1.24 -4.14 7.54
CA LYS A 11 -1.92 -2.89 7.23
C LYS A 11 -1.95 -2.64 5.73
N VAL A 12 -3.01 -2.01 5.24
CA VAL A 12 -3.19 -1.65 3.83
C VAL A 12 -3.64 -0.21 3.73
N SER A 13 -3.02 0.57 2.84
CA SER A 13 -3.47 1.94 2.56
C SER A 13 -4.76 1.91 1.73
N ALA A 14 -5.71 2.78 2.04
CA ALA A 14 -6.93 2.97 1.23
C ALA A 14 -6.61 3.33 -0.24
N GLN A 15 -5.45 3.92 -0.51
CA GLN A 15 -4.96 4.17 -1.87
C GLN A 15 -4.71 2.85 -2.62
N VAL A 16 -4.04 1.89 -1.98
CA VAL A 16 -3.79 0.55 -2.54
C VAL A 16 -5.11 -0.16 -2.85
N ILE A 17 -6.09 -0.05 -1.95
CA ILE A 17 -7.44 -0.62 -2.17
C ILE A 17 -8.09 0.00 -3.42
N SER A 18 -8.01 1.33 -3.55
CA SER A 18 -8.59 2.06 -4.68
C SER A 18 -7.95 1.67 -6.01
N GLU A 19 -6.62 1.52 -6.02
CA GLU A 19 -5.87 1.05 -7.18
C GLU A 19 -6.20 -0.39 -7.53
N PHE A 20 -6.25 -1.27 -6.53
CA PHE A 20 -6.62 -2.67 -6.71
C PHE A 20 -8.00 -2.81 -7.33
N ILE A 21 -9.01 -2.07 -6.85
CA ILE A 21 -10.35 -2.06 -7.43
C ILE A 21 -10.32 -1.59 -8.90
N ASN A 22 -9.59 -0.52 -9.19
CA ASN A 22 -9.51 0.05 -10.54
C ASN A 22 -8.84 -0.90 -11.54
N VAL A 23 -7.79 -1.61 -11.11
CA VAL A 23 -7.08 -2.62 -11.91
C VAL A 23 -7.94 -3.87 -12.09
N THR A 24 -8.50 -4.40 -10.99
CA THR A 24 -9.31 -5.63 -10.98
C THR A 24 -10.55 -5.49 -11.84
N ARG A 25 -11.19 -4.31 -11.86
CA ARG A 25 -12.33 -4.00 -12.74
C ARG A 25 -12.03 -4.23 -14.22
N ARG A 26 -10.77 -4.09 -14.65
CA ARG A 26 -10.37 -4.29 -16.06
C ARG A 26 -10.09 -5.76 -16.39
N GLN A 27 -9.87 -6.59 -15.38
CA GLN A 27 -9.41 -7.98 -15.56
C GLN A 27 -10.52 -9.00 -15.29
N ILE A 28 -11.53 -8.67 -14.49
CA ILE A 28 -12.57 -9.62 -14.05
C ILE A 28 -13.95 -9.12 -14.48
N ALA A 29 -14.77 -10.02 -15.01
CA ALA A 29 -16.17 -9.78 -15.38
C ALA A 29 -17.11 -9.76 -14.15
N LEU A 30 -16.78 -8.95 -13.14
CA LEU A 30 -17.59 -8.74 -11.94
C LEU A 30 -18.30 -7.38 -11.99
N SER A 31 -19.43 -7.28 -11.31
CA SER A 31 -20.08 -5.98 -11.11
C SER A 31 -19.23 -5.11 -10.18
N LYS A 32 -19.44 -3.78 -10.21
CA LYS A 32 -18.74 -2.85 -9.29
C LYS A 32 -19.01 -3.19 -7.82
N ALA A 33 -20.21 -3.66 -7.50
CA ALA A 33 -20.58 -4.04 -6.14
C ALA A 33 -19.84 -5.32 -5.70
N ASP A 34 -19.75 -6.31 -6.58
CA ASP A 34 -19.07 -7.58 -6.28
C ASP A 34 -17.57 -7.38 -6.05
N ILE A 35 -16.92 -6.45 -6.78
CA ILE A 35 -15.51 -6.12 -6.56
C ILE A 35 -15.31 -5.53 -5.15
N LEU A 36 -16.22 -4.68 -4.68
CA LEU A 36 -16.13 -4.10 -3.34
C LEU A 36 -16.29 -5.18 -2.25
N ILE A 37 -17.25 -6.09 -2.42
CA ILE A 37 -17.45 -7.23 -1.50
C ILE A 37 -16.19 -8.10 -1.49
N TYR A 38 -15.66 -8.44 -2.66
CA TYR A 38 -14.43 -9.22 -2.79
C TYR A 38 -13.23 -8.54 -2.09
N CYS A 39 -13.07 -7.22 -2.24
CA CYS A 39 -12.02 -6.48 -1.55
C CYS A 39 -12.22 -6.49 -0.03
N SER A 40 -13.45 -6.31 0.44
CA SER A 40 -13.79 -6.38 1.86
C SER A 40 -13.47 -7.75 2.45
N ASP A 41 -13.72 -8.83 1.71
CA ASP A 41 -13.41 -10.20 2.15
C ASP A 41 -11.90 -10.48 2.14
N LEU A 42 -11.19 -10.04 1.09
CA LEU A 42 -9.74 -10.21 0.96
C LEU A 42 -8.97 -9.46 2.06
N LEU A 43 -9.45 -8.29 2.46
CA LEU A 43 -8.79 -7.39 3.41
C LEU A 43 -9.39 -7.46 4.81
N ARG A 44 -10.22 -8.47 5.10
CA ARG A 44 -10.94 -8.59 6.37
C ARG A 44 -10.02 -8.57 7.59
N ASP A 45 -8.84 -9.17 7.47
CA ASP A 45 -7.85 -9.27 8.54
C ASP A 45 -6.77 -8.17 8.46
N CYS A 46 -6.95 -7.19 7.57
CA CYS A 46 -6.03 -6.06 7.41
C CYS A 46 -6.59 -4.79 8.07
N GLU A 47 -5.75 -4.07 8.80
CA GLU A 47 -6.07 -2.71 9.23
C GLU A 47 -5.98 -1.76 8.03
N CYS A 48 -7.09 -1.08 7.69
CA CYS A 48 -7.12 -0.10 6.63
C CYS A 48 -6.64 1.27 7.14
N ILE A 49 -5.57 1.79 6.55
CA ILE A 49 -5.06 3.13 6.84
C ILE A 49 -5.74 4.11 5.87
N PRO A 50 -6.54 5.08 6.37
CA PRO A 50 -7.21 6.06 5.52
C PRO A 50 -6.18 7.02 4.88
N VAL A 51 -6.57 7.65 3.78
CA VAL A 51 -5.83 8.80 3.22
C VAL A 51 -6.51 10.06 3.72
N SER A 52 -5.81 10.83 4.54
CA SER A 52 -6.28 12.12 5.07
C SER A 52 -5.52 13.29 4.44
N TRP A 53 -5.85 14.52 4.85
CA TRP A 53 -5.12 15.71 4.41
C TRP A 53 -3.66 15.70 4.91
N GLU A 54 -3.43 15.18 6.10
CA GLU A 54 -2.11 14.96 6.69
C GLU A 54 -1.28 14.01 5.83
N THR A 55 -1.89 12.91 5.35
CA THR A 55 -1.25 11.97 4.43
C THR A 55 -0.76 12.67 3.17
N LEU A 56 -1.58 13.55 2.58
CA LEU A 56 -1.21 14.30 1.37
C LEU A 56 -0.07 15.30 1.62
N ASN A 57 -0.06 15.98 2.78
CA ASN A 57 1.03 16.89 3.14
C ASN A 57 2.36 16.15 3.36
N LYS A 58 2.31 14.98 4.02
CA LYS A 58 3.49 14.12 4.17
C LYS A 58 3.95 13.59 2.82
N ALA A 59 3.03 13.17 1.94
CA ALA A 59 3.35 12.75 0.58
C ALA A 59 4.03 13.85 -0.22
N ALA A 60 3.53 15.10 -0.16
CA ALA A 60 4.18 16.25 -0.81
C ALA A 60 5.63 16.45 -0.33
N SER A 61 5.88 16.28 0.96
CA SER A 61 7.23 16.35 1.53
C SER A 61 8.13 15.23 1.02
N LEU A 62 7.60 14.02 0.89
CA LEU A 62 8.32 12.87 0.35
C LEU A 62 8.67 13.05 -1.14
N ILE A 63 7.75 13.62 -1.94
CA ILE A 63 7.98 13.94 -3.36
C ILE A 63 9.11 14.97 -3.48
N GLN A 64 9.09 16.04 -2.69
CA GLN A 64 10.14 17.06 -2.74
C GLN A 64 11.52 16.50 -2.38
N LYS A 65 11.58 15.59 -1.41
CA LYS A 65 12.84 15.04 -0.89
C LYS A 65 13.43 13.91 -1.73
N TYR A 66 12.57 13.04 -2.27
CA TYR A 66 13.00 11.79 -2.91
C TYR A 66 12.52 11.63 -4.35
N ASN A 67 11.73 12.58 -4.87
CA ASN A 67 11.17 12.56 -6.22
C ASN A 67 10.33 11.30 -6.54
N PHE A 68 9.59 10.80 -5.54
CA PHE A 68 8.65 9.70 -5.74
C PHE A 68 7.50 10.07 -6.68
N GLN A 69 6.91 9.07 -7.33
CA GLN A 69 5.62 9.24 -8.00
C GLN A 69 4.54 9.55 -6.95
N ILE A 70 3.49 10.27 -7.37
CA ILE A 70 2.46 10.79 -6.44
C ILE A 70 1.82 9.66 -5.63
N PHE A 71 1.39 8.58 -6.29
CA PHE A 71 0.71 7.47 -5.61
C PHE A 71 1.64 6.70 -4.69
N ASP A 72 2.89 6.47 -5.11
CA ASP A 72 3.93 5.88 -4.28
C ASP A 72 4.16 6.70 -3.00
N ALA A 73 4.22 8.03 -3.13
CA ALA A 73 4.40 8.93 -2.01
C ALA A 73 3.21 8.89 -1.03
N ILE A 74 1.98 8.74 -1.53
CA ILE A 74 0.77 8.60 -0.69
C ILE A 74 0.80 7.27 0.07
N ILE A 75 1.19 6.18 -0.58
CA ILE A 75 1.32 4.86 0.07
C ILE A 75 2.38 4.91 1.17
N LEU A 76 3.54 5.53 0.88
CA LEU A 76 4.62 5.72 1.86
C LEU A 76 4.19 6.58 3.05
N ALA A 77 3.48 7.68 2.80
CA ALA A 77 2.94 8.54 3.85
C ALA A 77 1.96 7.79 4.75
N ALA A 78 1.00 7.06 4.16
CA ALA A 78 0.06 6.25 4.91
C ALA A 78 0.78 5.16 5.74
N ALA A 79 1.77 4.47 5.18
CA ALA A 79 2.55 3.47 5.91
C ALA A 79 3.26 4.06 7.14
N LEU A 80 3.85 5.26 7.00
CA LEU A 80 4.48 5.98 8.11
C LEU A 80 3.45 6.38 9.18
N GLU A 81 2.28 6.90 8.79
CA GLU A 81 1.19 7.25 9.71
C GLU A 81 0.62 6.04 10.45
N GLY A 82 0.56 4.90 9.77
CA GLY A 82 0.18 3.61 10.36
C GLY A 82 1.24 3.00 11.29
N ASN A 83 2.36 3.69 11.52
CA ASN A 83 3.52 3.21 12.27
C ASN A 83 4.12 1.91 11.71
N CYS A 84 4.05 1.71 10.40
CA CYS A 84 4.67 0.56 9.76
C CYS A 84 6.20 0.73 9.78
N THR A 85 6.92 -0.36 10.04
CA THR A 85 8.39 -0.42 9.93
C THR A 85 8.85 -1.08 8.64
N LEU A 86 7.95 -1.81 7.97
CA LEU A 86 8.17 -2.46 6.69
C LEU A 86 7.06 -2.10 5.71
N LEU A 87 7.43 -1.76 4.48
CA LEU A 87 6.51 -1.63 3.34
C LEU A 87 6.88 -2.64 2.27
N TYR A 88 5.94 -3.50 1.89
CA TYR A 88 6.14 -4.43 0.78
C TYR A 88 5.75 -3.76 -0.54
N SER A 89 6.69 -3.68 -1.48
CA SER A 89 6.44 -3.15 -2.83
C SER A 89 7.40 -3.77 -3.85
N GLU A 90 6.88 -4.18 -5.01
CA GLU A 90 7.67 -4.72 -6.11
C GLU A 90 8.39 -3.62 -6.89
N ASP A 91 7.69 -2.50 -7.13
CA ASP A 91 8.14 -1.42 -8.02
C ASP A 91 9.07 -0.42 -7.33
N MET A 92 9.04 -0.34 -5.99
CA MET A 92 9.90 0.56 -5.23
C MET A 92 11.28 -0.05 -4.95
N GLN A 93 12.27 0.83 -4.72
CA GLN A 93 13.65 0.42 -4.45
C GLN A 93 13.77 -0.42 -3.17
N HIS A 94 14.07 -1.72 -3.33
CA HIS A 94 14.32 -2.64 -2.21
C HIS A 94 15.46 -2.11 -1.31
N GLY A 95 15.24 -2.16 0.00
CA GLY A 95 16.21 -1.75 1.03
C GLY A 95 16.25 -0.25 1.29
N LEU A 96 15.50 0.57 0.55
CA LEU A 96 15.41 2.01 0.81
C LEU A 96 14.75 2.26 2.17
N LYS A 97 15.37 3.11 2.99
CA LYS A 97 14.89 3.53 4.30
C LYS A 97 14.37 4.95 4.28
N ILE A 98 13.18 5.16 4.81
CA ILE A 98 12.52 6.46 4.93
C ILE A 98 11.99 6.56 6.36
N ASP A 99 12.57 7.44 7.16
CA ASP A 99 12.27 7.54 8.59
C ASP A 99 12.40 6.15 9.28
N SER A 100 11.32 5.61 9.85
CA SER A 100 11.28 4.26 10.46
C SER A 100 10.91 3.14 9.48
N LEU A 101 10.59 3.46 8.23
CA LEU A 101 10.07 2.53 7.24
C LEU A 101 11.19 1.99 6.34
N THR A 102 11.24 0.68 6.15
CA THR A 102 12.10 0.01 5.17
C THR A 102 11.26 -0.61 4.07
N ILE A 103 11.59 -0.31 2.81
CA ILE A 103 10.92 -0.88 1.64
C ILE A 103 11.52 -2.26 1.34
N ILE A 104 10.67 -3.26 1.22
CA ILE A 104 11.06 -4.64 0.93
C ILE A 104 10.32 -5.13 -0.31
N ASN A 105 11.07 -5.44 -1.36
CA ASN A 105 10.54 -6.25 -2.45
C ASN A 105 10.16 -7.66 -1.93
N PRO A 106 8.88 -8.07 -2.00
CA PRO A 106 8.41 -9.33 -1.44
C PRO A 106 8.97 -10.56 -2.17
N PHE A 107 9.44 -10.41 -3.41
CA PHE A 107 10.04 -11.50 -4.19
C PHE A 107 11.53 -11.73 -3.88
N TRP A 108 12.19 -10.79 -3.18
CA TRP A 108 13.61 -10.88 -2.84
C TRP A 108 13.88 -11.03 -1.35
N ALA A 109 12.92 -10.67 -0.48
CA ALA A 109 13.07 -10.89 0.96
C ALA A 109 13.30 -12.39 1.22
N THR A 110 14.42 -12.74 1.83
CA THR A 110 14.76 -14.11 2.24
C THR A 110 14.43 -14.28 3.71
#